data_AF-A0A7Y2ZX91-F1
#
_entry.id   AF-A0A7Y2ZX91-F1
#
_cell.length_a   1.000
_cell.length_b   1.000
_cell.length_c   1.000
_cell.angle_alpha   90.00
_cell.angle_beta   90.00
_cell.angle_gamma   90.00
#
_symmetry.space_group_name_H-M   'P 1'
#
loop_
_entity.id
_entity.type
_entity.pdbx_description
1 polymer ?
#
loop_
_entity_poly.entity_id
_entity_poly.type
_entity_poly.pdbx_seq_one_letter_code
_entity_poly.pdbx_strand_id
1 'polypeptide(L)'
;MNRAETNTKISRWVKTVSVPPPTLQNNTADADRLIAILKRQLKADTIDIDPFVLKRLPNCLRNWDYHLRCVFFRDKKRWLLTGIKSIQNQEAPFAGLAVDLGTSRIALRLLNLATAEVIAESSFDNPQMVIGPDILARIHFTDQNGGLEKLNKLIKNGLNQMIEKLCLSCNLKPENVYLISLAGNTAMTHLFLGLNPHWMIREPYIPVVNRPGLVKAKDLGLRVNPGARVFIFPNIGSYFGGDLIAGILFSGMNKMKHTAILVDVGTNAEIVLGNKNWLIGCAGAAGPALEGGVSRMGMMAGPGIIDQIRIDPNTRDFTIHTIDNKLPKGICGSGVIDLAAHLFRSGMIDIRGKLIPDRCKDKIKNIAGNLHLVVVPAKKSSTGSDLTISQTDLDSLIRSKAAMYTILETITSTVGMSPGDLSTFFVAGTF
;
A
#
# COMPACT_ATOMS: atom_id res chain seq x y z
N MET A 1 7.67 2.71 -18.96
CA MET A 1 7.67 1.59 -19.91
C MET A 1 9.10 1.06 -20.00
N ASN A 2 9.40 -0.05 -19.33
CA ASN A 2 10.59 -0.87 -19.59
C ASN A 2 10.22 -2.28 -19.13
N ARG A 3 9.67 -3.06 -20.07
CA ARG A 3 9.44 -4.49 -19.90
C ARG A 3 10.81 -5.13 -19.79
N ALA A 4 11.19 -5.51 -18.57
CA ALA A 4 12.28 -6.45 -18.38
C ALA A 4 11.88 -7.78 -19.03
N GLU A 5 12.52 -8.09 -20.15
CA GLU A 5 12.63 -9.46 -20.63
C GLU A 5 13.25 -10.33 -19.53
N THR A 6 12.66 -11.49 -19.24
CA THR A 6 13.35 -12.78 -19.28
C THR A 6 12.49 -13.94 -18.78
N ASN A 7 12.56 -15.02 -19.56
CA ASN A 7 12.33 -16.42 -19.23
C ASN A 7 10.89 -16.92 -18.99
N THR A 8 10.44 -17.72 -19.97
CA THR A 8 9.49 -18.84 -19.87
C THR A 8 9.05 -19.15 -18.44
N LYS A 9 7.85 -18.63 -18.10
CA LYS A 9 7.23 -18.64 -16.76
C LYS A 9 6.94 -20.07 -16.26
N ILE A 10 7.95 -20.77 -15.78
CA ILE A 10 7.71 -21.80 -14.77
C ILE A 10 7.38 -21.05 -13.48
N SER A 11 6.12 -21.09 -13.03
CA SER A 11 5.73 -20.50 -11.74
C SER A 11 6.65 -20.98 -10.62
N ARG A 12 7.15 -20.02 -9.84
CA ARG A 12 7.95 -20.30 -8.63
C ARG A 12 7.13 -20.93 -7.52
N TRP A 13 5.80 -20.77 -7.54
CA TRP A 13 4.91 -21.17 -6.46
C TRP A 13 4.13 -22.45 -6.76
N VAL A 14 3.88 -22.79 -8.03
CA VAL A 14 3.05 -23.95 -8.40
C VAL A 14 3.85 -24.96 -9.21
N LYS A 15 3.75 -26.25 -8.83
CA LYS A 15 4.33 -27.37 -9.58
C LYS A 15 3.30 -28.45 -9.84
N THR A 16 3.42 -29.09 -10.99
CA THR A 16 2.66 -30.30 -11.31
C THR A 16 3.56 -31.51 -11.13
N VAL A 17 3.06 -32.54 -10.45
CA VAL A 17 3.78 -33.78 -10.16
C VAL A 17 2.94 -34.99 -10.48
N SER A 18 3.60 -36.05 -10.93
CA SER A 18 3.06 -37.41 -11.00
C SER A 18 3.82 -38.26 -9.98
N VAL A 19 3.08 -38.89 -9.06
CA VAL A 19 3.64 -39.71 -8.00
C VAL A 19 3.47 -41.19 -8.37
N PRO A 20 4.50 -42.05 -8.31
CA PRO A 20 4.32 -43.47 -8.55
C PRO A 20 3.38 -44.08 -7.50
N PRO A 21 2.35 -44.84 -7.91
CA PRO A 21 1.46 -45.52 -6.98
C PRO A 21 2.23 -46.54 -6.11
N PRO A 22 1.74 -46.85 -4.90
CA PRO A 22 2.35 -47.85 -4.04
C PRO A 22 2.24 -49.25 -4.67
N THR A 23 3.26 -50.07 -4.42
CA THR A 23 3.34 -51.47 -4.85
C THR A 23 3.85 -52.33 -3.69
N LEU A 24 3.79 -53.66 -3.80
CA LEU A 24 4.39 -54.53 -2.79
C LEU A 24 5.91 -54.34 -2.69
N GLN A 25 6.58 -54.02 -3.80
CA GLN A 25 8.02 -53.78 -3.88
C GLN A 25 8.43 -52.38 -3.42
N ASN A 26 7.46 -51.46 -3.27
CA ASN A 26 7.70 -50.12 -2.77
C ASN A 26 6.50 -49.71 -1.92
N ASN A 27 6.63 -49.82 -0.60
CA ASN A 27 5.63 -49.51 0.42
C ASN A 27 5.90 -48.19 1.18
N THR A 28 6.74 -47.29 0.63
CA THR A 28 6.99 -45.93 1.15
C THR A 28 5.69 -45.16 1.42
N ALA A 29 5.66 -44.35 2.48
CA ALA A 29 4.49 -43.55 2.83
C ALA A 29 4.16 -42.49 1.77
N ASP A 30 2.88 -42.11 1.68
CA ASP A 30 2.36 -41.16 0.68
C ASP A 30 3.08 -39.80 0.71
N ALA A 31 3.35 -39.28 1.92
CA ALA A 31 4.07 -38.02 2.11
C ALA A 31 5.53 -38.13 1.63
N ASP A 32 6.22 -39.22 1.97
CA ASP A 32 7.63 -39.42 1.62
C ASP A 32 7.82 -39.60 0.12
N ARG A 33 6.91 -40.32 -0.56
CA ARG A 33 6.88 -40.42 -2.03
C ARG A 33 6.79 -39.05 -2.68
N LEU A 34 5.86 -38.22 -2.21
CA LEU A 34 5.65 -36.88 -2.73
C LEU A 34 6.88 -35.99 -2.48
N ILE A 35 7.44 -36.03 -1.27
CA ILE A 35 8.65 -35.27 -0.91
C ILE A 35 9.83 -35.66 -1.80
N ALA A 36 10.07 -36.96 -2.02
CA ALA A 36 11.18 -37.42 -2.85
C ALA A 36 11.14 -36.84 -4.27
N ILE A 37 9.96 -36.80 -4.88
CA ILE A 37 9.76 -36.26 -6.23
C ILE A 37 9.91 -34.75 -6.23
N LEU A 38 9.31 -34.07 -5.25
CA LEU A 38 9.37 -32.62 -5.15
C LEU A 38 10.77 -32.11 -4.86
N LYS A 39 11.57 -32.79 -4.01
CA LYS A 39 12.98 -32.42 -3.76
C LYS A 39 13.79 -32.40 -5.05
N ARG A 40 13.62 -33.41 -5.89
CA ARG A 40 14.26 -33.50 -7.21
C ARG A 40 13.81 -32.38 -8.14
N GLN A 41 12.51 -32.12 -8.25
CA GLN A 41 11.98 -31.08 -9.14
C GLN A 41 12.34 -29.65 -8.70
N LEU A 42 12.33 -29.39 -7.40
CA LEU A 42 12.58 -28.05 -6.84
C LEU A 42 14.07 -27.79 -6.58
N LYS A 43 14.94 -28.81 -6.74
CA LYS A 43 16.34 -28.78 -6.30
C LYS A 43 16.43 -28.28 -4.84
N ALA A 44 15.59 -28.87 -3.99
CA ALA A 44 15.39 -28.45 -2.60
C ALA A 44 16.00 -29.47 -1.64
N ASP A 45 16.72 -28.97 -0.64
CA ASP A 45 17.30 -29.80 0.43
C ASP A 45 16.18 -30.36 1.34
N THR A 46 15.24 -29.49 1.73
CA THR A 46 14.13 -29.81 2.63
C THR A 46 12.79 -29.28 2.11
N ILE A 47 11.75 -30.09 2.30
CA ILE A 47 10.37 -29.74 2.00
C ILE A 47 9.52 -30.19 3.18
N ASP A 48 8.86 -29.23 3.81
CA ASP A 48 7.88 -29.47 4.86
C ASP A 48 6.48 -29.49 4.24
N ILE A 49 5.61 -30.37 4.71
CA ILE A 49 4.21 -30.43 4.28
C ILE A 49 3.33 -29.91 5.43
N ASP A 50 2.46 -28.94 5.14
CA ASP A 50 1.53 -28.46 6.16
C ASP A 50 0.62 -29.62 6.64
N PRO A 51 0.37 -29.75 7.95
CA PRO A 51 -0.52 -30.79 8.48
C PRO A 51 -1.92 -30.82 7.85
N PHE A 52 -2.45 -29.69 7.39
CA PHE A 52 -3.71 -29.63 6.63
C PHE A 52 -3.64 -30.42 5.32
N VAL A 53 -2.50 -30.37 4.62
CA VAL A 53 -2.26 -31.13 3.40
C VAL A 53 -2.06 -32.60 3.73
N LEU A 54 -1.26 -32.94 4.74
CA LEU A 54 -1.01 -34.33 5.16
C LEU A 54 -2.30 -35.10 5.46
N LYS A 55 -3.25 -34.47 6.17
CA LYS A 55 -4.55 -35.08 6.50
C LYS A 55 -5.39 -35.49 5.27
N ARG A 56 -5.18 -34.82 4.14
CA ARG A 56 -5.96 -35.02 2.90
C ARG A 56 -5.20 -35.84 1.87
N LEU A 57 -3.88 -35.89 1.99
CA LEU A 57 -2.97 -36.40 0.97
C LEU A 57 -3.30 -37.85 0.52
N PRO A 58 -3.57 -38.82 1.41
CA PRO A 58 -3.81 -40.20 0.98
C PRO A 58 -5.02 -40.35 0.05
N ASN A 59 -6.14 -39.71 0.41
CA ASN A 59 -7.36 -39.75 -0.38
C ASN A 59 -7.20 -38.96 -1.69
N CYS A 60 -6.56 -37.79 -1.63
CA CYS A 60 -6.26 -36.99 -2.80
C CYS A 60 -5.39 -37.72 -3.83
N LEU A 61 -4.34 -38.43 -3.39
CA LEU A 61 -3.48 -39.20 -4.29
C LEU A 61 -4.27 -40.28 -5.03
N ARG A 62 -5.06 -41.07 -4.31
CA ARG A 62 -5.84 -42.17 -4.90
C ARG A 62 -6.94 -41.65 -5.84
N ASN A 63 -7.66 -40.60 -5.43
CA ASN A 63 -8.77 -40.06 -6.22
C ASN A 63 -8.33 -39.29 -7.47
N TRP A 64 -7.06 -38.87 -7.54
CA TRP A 64 -6.54 -38.08 -8.66
C TRP A 64 -5.49 -38.87 -9.46
N ASP A 65 -5.53 -40.19 -9.38
CA ASP A 65 -4.62 -41.11 -10.07
C ASP A 65 -3.15 -40.72 -9.87
N TYR A 66 -2.82 -40.24 -8.67
CA TYR A 66 -1.49 -39.78 -8.25
C TYR A 66 -0.93 -38.59 -9.06
N HIS A 67 -1.78 -37.81 -9.74
CA HIS A 67 -1.43 -36.59 -10.45
C HIS A 67 -1.90 -35.35 -9.69
N LEU A 68 -0.95 -34.54 -9.24
CA LEU A 68 -1.18 -33.40 -8.36
C LEU A 68 -0.65 -32.11 -8.96
N ARG A 69 -1.32 -31.01 -8.64
CA ARG A 69 -0.75 -29.67 -8.64
C ARG A 69 -0.49 -29.27 -7.19
N CYS A 70 0.67 -28.73 -6.90
CA CYS A 70 1.15 -28.39 -5.57
C CYS A 70 1.50 -26.90 -5.53
N VAL A 71 1.11 -26.20 -4.45
CA VAL A 71 1.48 -24.80 -4.20
C VAL A 71 2.41 -24.68 -2.99
N PHE A 72 3.43 -23.83 -3.12
CA PHE A 72 4.52 -23.72 -2.15
C PHE A 72 4.74 -22.28 -1.70
N PHE A 73 5.12 -22.16 -0.43
CA PHE A 73 5.86 -21.00 0.05
C PHE A 73 7.35 -21.36 0.18
N ARG A 74 8.23 -20.46 -0.22
CA ARG A 74 9.69 -20.62 -0.04
C ARG A 74 10.20 -19.60 0.96
N ASP A 75 10.62 -20.08 2.12
CA ASP A 75 11.34 -19.28 3.11
C ASP A 75 12.84 -19.58 3.03
N LYS A 76 13.60 -18.70 2.38
CA LYS A 76 15.04 -18.87 2.13
C LYS A 76 15.38 -20.22 1.47
N LYS A 77 15.85 -21.21 2.24
CA LYS A 77 16.19 -22.57 1.80
C LYS A 77 15.09 -23.60 2.08
N ARG A 78 14.09 -23.26 2.91
CA ARG A 78 13.00 -24.16 3.28
C ARG A 78 11.82 -23.97 2.33
N TRP A 79 11.27 -25.08 1.88
CA TRP A 79 10.05 -25.12 1.09
C TRP A 79 8.92 -25.67 1.94
N LEU A 80 7.77 -25.03 1.87
CA LEU A 80 6.57 -25.44 2.57
C LEU A 80 5.46 -25.68 1.55
N LEU A 81 5.00 -26.93 1.45
CA LEU A 81 3.82 -27.30 0.69
C LEU A 81 2.56 -26.89 1.45
N THR A 82 1.85 -25.88 0.94
CA THR A 82 0.67 -25.29 1.60
C THR A 82 -0.65 -25.80 1.02
N GLY A 83 -0.64 -26.38 -0.18
CA GLY A 83 -1.86 -26.85 -0.83
C GLY A 83 -1.63 -27.82 -1.99
N ILE A 84 -2.64 -28.66 -2.23
CA ILE A 84 -2.70 -29.60 -3.36
C ILE A 84 -4.06 -29.53 -4.05
N LYS A 85 -4.06 -29.75 -5.37
CA LYS A 85 -5.26 -29.85 -6.24
C LYS A 85 -5.04 -30.96 -7.27
N SER A 86 -6.12 -31.52 -7.80
CA SER A 86 -6.06 -32.38 -8.99
C SER A 86 -5.54 -31.60 -10.20
N ILE A 87 -4.83 -32.28 -11.11
CA ILE A 87 -4.44 -31.71 -12.40
C ILE A 87 -5.64 -31.40 -13.30
N GLN A 88 -6.75 -32.13 -13.12
CA GLN A 88 -7.99 -31.94 -13.87
C GLN A 88 -8.74 -30.67 -13.45
N ASN A 89 -8.51 -30.20 -12.22
CA ASN A 89 -9.11 -28.96 -11.72
C ASN A 89 -8.26 -27.75 -12.15
N GLN A 90 -8.35 -27.40 -13.43
CA GLN A 90 -7.64 -26.24 -13.99
C GLN A 90 -8.38 -24.92 -13.74
N GLU A 91 -9.72 -24.97 -13.66
CA GLU A 91 -10.58 -23.80 -13.53
C GLU A 91 -10.42 -23.07 -12.19
N ALA A 92 -10.11 -23.78 -11.10
CA ALA A 92 -9.83 -23.14 -9.81
C ALA A 92 -8.31 -22.90 -9.65
N PRO A 93 -7.79 -21.67 -9.86
CA PRO A 93 -6.37 -21.38 -9.69
C PRO A 93 -5.93 -21.57 -8.23
N PHE A 94 -4.63 -21.77 -8.02
CA PHE A 94 -4.03 -21.43 -6.74
C PHE A 94 -3.93 -19.90 -6.70
N ALA A 95 -4.74 -19.25 -5.87
CA ALA A 95 -4.74 -17.80 -5.77
C ALA A 95 -3.78 -17.32 -4.69
N GLY A 96 -3.17 -16.18 -4.94
CA GLY A 96 -2.39 -15.40 -4.00
C GLY A 96 -3.06 -14.05 -3.75
N LEU A 97 -2.81 -13.44 -2.61
CA LEU A 97 -3.36 -12.13 -2.27
C LEU A 97 -2.23 -11.19 -1.84
N ALA A 98 -2.09 -10.05 -2.49
CA ALA A 98 -1.28 -8.95 -1.99
C ALA A 98 -2.20 -7.97 -1.25
N VAL A 99 -1.80 -7.58 -0.03
CA VAL A 99 -2.54 -6.65 0.83
C VAL A 99 -1.61 -5.49 1.17
N ASP A 100 -2.03 -4.29 0.81
CA ASP A 100 -1.47 -3.03 1.30
C ASP A 100 -2.38 -2.50 2.42
N LEU A 101 -1.84 -2.49 3.63
CA LEU A 101 -2.53 -2.21 4.87
C LEU A 101 -2.29 -0.75 5.29
N GLY A 102 -2.87 0.17 4.53
CA GLY A 102 -2.78 1.59 4.80
C GLY A 102 -3.63 2.04 5.99
N THR A 103 -3.26 3.19 6.56
CA THR A 103 -3.98 3.80 7.70
C THR A 103 -5.40 4.21 7.31
N SER A 104 -5.59 4.77 6.12
CA SER A 104 -6.89 5.29 5.65
C SER A 104 -7.57 4.37 4.63
N ARG A 105 -6.80 3.77 3.71
CA ARG A 105 -7.30 2.83 2.70
C ARG A 105 -6.51 1.53 2.75
N ILE A 106 -7.18 0.43 2.46
CA ILE A 106 -6.57 -0.89 2.33
C ILE A 106 -6.80 -1.36 0.91
N ALA A 107 -5.74 -1.78 0.23
CA ALA A 107 -5.80 -2.27 -1.15
C ALA A 107 -5.45 -3.76 -1.21
N LEU A 108 -6.19 -4.49 -2.04
CA LEU A 108 -6.07 -5.92 -2.23
C LEU A 108 -5.88 -6.21 -3.72
N ARG A 109 -4.93 -7.09 -4.05
CA ARG A 109 -4.77 -7.67 -5.38
C ARG A 109 -4.80 -9.18 -5.28
N LEU A 110 -5.73 -9.79 -5.99
CA LEU A 110 -5.84 -11.25 -6.13
C LEU A 110 -5.07 -11.69 -7.37
N LEU A 111 -4.20 -12.69 -7.24
CA LEU A 111 -3.31 -13.15 -8.30
C LEU A 111 -3.46 -14.64 -8.56
N ASN A 112 -3.26 -15.06 -9.81
CA ASN A 112 -3.07 -16.46 -10.16
C ASN A 112 -1.60 -16.83 -9.90
N LEU A 113 -1.32 -17.68 -8.91
CA LEU A 113 0.04 -18.07 -8.55
C LEU A 113 0.73 -18.90 -9.64
N ALA A 114 0.01 -19.51 -10.57
CA ALA A 114 0.61 -20.24 -11.69
C ALA A 114 1.05 -19.32 -12.83
N THR A 115 0.34 -18.22 -13.10
CA THR A 115 0.66 -17.32 -14.22
C THR A 115 1.28 -15.98 -13.79
N ALA A 116 1.21 -15.68 -12.49
CA ALA A 116 1.53 -14.39 -11.86
C ALA A 116 0.66 -13.22 -12.37
N GLU A 117 -0.47 -13.51 -13.00
CA GLU A 117 -1.40 -12.48 -13.48
C GLU A 117 -2.33 -12.03 -12.35
N VAL A 118 -2.68 -10.75 -12.38
CA VAL A 118 -3.71 -10.18 -11.51
C VAL A 118 -5.07 -10.64 -12.02
N ILE A 119 -5.85 -11.26 -11.14
CA ILE A 119 -7.21 -11.73 -11.40
C ILE A 119 -8.19 -10.58 -11.15
N ALA A 120 -8.03 -9.89 -10.02
CA ALA A 120 -8.83 -8.73 -9.65
C ALA A 120 -8.13 -7.87 -8.59
N GLU A 121 -8.56 -6.63 -8.49
CA GLU A 121 -8.12 -5.67 -7.49
C GLU A 121 -9.32 -5.02 -6.83
N SER A 122 -9.16 -4.63 -5.57
CA SER A 122 -10.17 -3.84 -4.84
C SER A 122 -9.50 -2.98 -3.78
N SER A 123 -10.14 -1.90 -3.38
CA SER A 123 -9.74 -1.10 -2.22
C SER A 123 -10.96 -0.71 -1.41
N PHE A 124 -10.75 -0.48 -0.12
CA PHE A 124 -11.78 0.01 0.78
C PHE A 124 -11.18 0.86 1.90
N ASP A 125 -12.02 1.66 2.53
CA ASP A 125 -11.62 2.48 3.65
C ASP A 125 -11.29 1.60 4.86
N ASN A 126 -10.23 1.95 5.58
CA ASN A 126 -9.80 1.20 6.76
C ASN A 126 -10.89 1.31 7.84
N PRO A 127 -11.49 0.19 8.30
CA PRO A 127 -12.60 0.22 9.26
C PRO A 127 -12.18 0.75 10.63
N GLN A 128 -10.89 0.90 10.90
CA GLN A 128 -10.38 1.51 12.13
C GLN A 128 -10.51 3.04 12.15
N MET A 129 -10.82 3.69 11.02
CA MET A 129 -11.03 5.15 10.97
C MET A 129 -12.15 5.64 11.89
N VAL A 130 -13.12 4.78 12.20
CA VAL A 130 -14.20 5.10 13.17
C VAL A 130 -13.68 5.30 14.60
N ILE A 131 -12.49 4.80 14.91
CA ILE A 131 -11.85 4.92 16.23
C ILE A 131 -10.91 6.12 16.28
N GLY A 132 -10.13 6.32 15.22
CA GLY A 132 -9.18 7.42 15.14
C GLY A 132 -8.72 7.67 13.71
N PRO A 133 -8.53 8.94 13.31
CA PRO A 133 -8.16 9.31 11.95
C PRO A 133 -6.73 8.85 11.61
N ASP A 134 -5.82 8.87 12.59
CA ASP A 134 -4.40 8.54 12.43
C ASP A 134 -3.93 7.39 13.33
N ILE A 135 -2.66 7.01 13.17
CA ILE A 135 -2.05 5.91 13.92
C ILE A 135 -1.85 6.23 15.41
N LEU A 136 -1.60 7.49 15.78
CA LEU A 136 -1.35 7.88 17.17
C LEU A 136 -2.64 7.77 17.99
N ALA A 137 -3.75 8.30 17.45
CA ALA A 137 -5.07 8.19 18.05
C ALA A 137 -5.48 6.73 18.27
N ARG A 138 -5.20 5.86 17.28
CA ARG A 138 -5.47 4.42 17.40
C ARG A 138 -4.59 3.76 18.44
N ILE A 139 -3.29 4.09 18.52
CA ILE A 139 -2.39 3.54 19.54
C ILE A 139 -2.84 3.98 20.94
N HIS A 140 -3.19 5.25 21.15
CA HIS A 140 -3.76 5.70 22.42
C HIS A 140 -5.06 4.98 22.78
N PHE A 141 -5.91 4.68 21.79
CA PHE A 141 -7.12 3.90 22.02
C PHE A 141 -6.82 2.46 22.51
N THR A 142 -5.67 1.88 22.13
CA THR A 142 -5.28 0.54 22.63
C THR A 142 -5.01 0.50 24.12
N ASP A 143 -4.74 1.65 24.76
CA ASP A 143 -4.53 1.75 26.21
C ASP A 143 -5.85 1.62 26.99
N GLN A 144 -7.00 1.68 26.32
CA GLN A 144 -8.32 1.47 26.92
C GLN A 144 -8.62 -0.02 27.04
N ASN A 145 -9.45 -0.39 28.03
CA ASN A 145 -9.90 -1.77 28.22
C ASN A 145 -10.56 -2.32 26.96
N GLY A 146 -9.97 -3.37 26.36
CA GLY A 146 -10.47 -4.00 25.13
C GLY A 146 -10.18 -3.24 23.84
N GLY A 147 -9.39 -2.15 23.91
CA GLY A 147 -9.14 -1.25 22.78
C GLY A 147 -8.37 -1.92 21.64
N LEU A 148 -7.33 -2.67 21.98
CA LEU A 148 -6.52 -3.44 21.03
C LEU A 148 -7.36 -4.52 20.34
N GLU A 149 -8.14 -5.29 21.09
CA GLU A 149 -9.00 -6.35 20.58
C GLU A 149 -10.05 -5.78 19.62
N LYS A 150 -10.63 -4.63 19.96
CA LYS A 150 -11.60 -3.94 19.09
C LYS A 150 -10.96 -3.51 17.76
N LEU A 151 -9.81 -2.84 17.80
CA LEU A 151 -9.09 -2.42 16.59
C LEU A 151 -8.64 -3.62 15.75
N ASN A 152 -8.15 -4.68 16.39
CA ASN A 152 -7.75 -5.93 15.76
C ASN A 152 -8.94 -6.64 15.07
N LYS A 153 -10.10 -6.67 15.73
CA LYS A 153 -11.33 -7.27 15.19
C LYS A 153 -11.86 -6.47 14.00
N LEU A 154 -11.84 -5.13 14.07
CA LEU A 154 -12.27 -4.27 12.95
C LEU A 154 -11.46 -4.56 11.68
N ILE A 155 -10.14 -4.58 11.78
CA ILE A 155 -9.28 -4.80 10.61
C ILE A 155 -9.41 -6.22 10.04
N LYS A 156 -9.46 -7.24 10.91
CA LYS A 156 -9.68 -8.64 10.48
C LYS A 156 -11.03 -8.84 9.80
N ASN A 157 -12.09 -8.25 10.36
CA ASN A 157 -13.43 -8.34 9.77
C ASN A 157 -13.50 -7.62 8.42
N GLY A 158 -12.92 -6.43 8.31
CA GLY A 158 -12.86 -5.69 7.05
C GLY A 158 -12.12 -6.47 5.96
N LEU A 159 -10.94 -7.00 6.27
CA LEU A 159 -10.17 -7.86 5.35
C LEU A 159 -10.97 -9.10 4.93
N ASN A 160 -11.58 -9.81 5.87
CA ASN A 160 -12.35 -11.02 5.57
C ASN A 160 -13.55 -10.73 4.66
N GLN A 161 -14.29 -9.65 4.92
CA GLN A 161 -15.41 -9.23 4.07
C GLN A 161 -14.95 -8.86 2.66
N MET A 162 -13.82 -8.13 2.55
CA MET A 162 -13.30 -7.73 1.24
C MET A 162 -12.72 -8.92 0.46
N ILE A 163 -11.99 -9.83 1.11
CA ILE A 163 -11.47 -11.05 0.49
C ILE A 163 -12.62 -11.88 -0.08
N GLU A 164 -13.71 -12.05 0.68
CA GLU A 164 -14.89 -12.76 0.25
C GLU A 164 -15.54 -12.11 -0.98
N LYS A 165 -15.79 -10.81 -0.94
CA LYS A 165 -16.33 -10.05 -2.08
C LYS A 165 -15.44 -10.14 -3.32
N LEU A 166 -14.12 -9.97 -3.17
CA LEU A 166 -13.15 -10.00 -4.26
C LEU A 166 -13.04 -11.40 -4.89
N CYS A 167 -13.12 -12.46 -4.08
CA CYS A 167 -13.16 -13.82 -4.60
C CYS A 167 -14.45 -14.07 -5.38
N LEU A 168 -15.61 -13.69 -4.82
CA LEU A 168 -16.92 -13.87 -5.45
C LEU A 168 -17.03 -13.14 -6.79
N SER A 169 -16.48 -11.93 -6.92
CA SER A 169 -16.48 -11.18 -8.19
C SER A 169 -15.76 -11.87 -9.34
N CYS A 170 -14.93 -12.88 -9.04
CA CYS A 170 -14.16 -13.64 -10.02
C CYS A 170 -14.52 -15.13 -10.03
N ASN A 171 -15.68 -15.50 -9.47
CA ASN A 171 -16.13 -16.88 -9.34
C ASN A 171 -15.13 -17.79 -8.58
N LEU A 172 -14.42 -17.22 -7.61
CA LEU A 172 -13.52 -17.91 -6.71
C LEU A 172 -14.10 -17.96 -5.30
N LYS A 173 -13.58 -18.88 -4.49
CA LYS A 173 -13.88 -18.95 -3.07
C LYS A 173 -12.64 -18.56 -2.24
N PRO A 174 -12.79 -18.03 -1.02
CA PRO A 174 -11.64 -17.71 -0.16
C PRO A 174 -10.69 -18.90 0.09
N GLU A 175 -11.18 -20.14 0.04
CA GLU A 175 -10.37 -21.36 0.13
C GLU A 175 -9.45 -21.58 -1.09
N ASN A 176 -9.60 -20.79 -2.15
CA ASN A 176 -8.67 -20.75 -3.26
C ASN A 176 -7.45 -19.86 -3.01
N VAL A 177 -7.43 -19.06 -1.93
CA VAL A 177 -6.29 -18.22 -1.54
C VAL A 177 -5.34 -18.99 -0.63
N TYR A 178 -4.11 -19.22 -1.09
CA TYR A 178 -3.10 -20.03 -0.38
C TYR A 178 -1.94 -19.21 0.17
N LEU A 179 -1.55 -18.13 -0.51
CA LEU A 179 -0.43 -17.30 -0.13
C LEU A 179 -0.89 -15.85 -0.05
N ILE A 180 -0.60 -15.18 1.06
CA ILE A 180 -0.91 -13.78 1.27
C ILE A 180 0.40 -13.06 1.55
N SER A 181 0.61 -11.90 0.93
CA SER A 181 1.66 -10.98 1.29
C SER A 181 1.02 -9.71 1.83
N LEU A 182 1.43 -9.28 3.02
CA LEU A 182 0.87 -8.11 3.69
C LEU A 182 1.97 -7.09 3.97
N ALA A 183 1.81 -5.89 3.44
CA ALA A 183 2.67 -4.73 3.67
C ALA A 183 1.84 -3.61 4.30
N GLY A 184 2.46 -2.79 5.13
CA GLY A 184 1.82 -1.68 5.83
C GLY A 184 2.77 -1.12 6.89
N ASN A 185 2.49 0.10 7.35
CA ASN A 185 3.35 0.73 8.35
C ASN A 185 3.42 -0.11 9.64
N THR A 186 4.44 0.12 10.46
CA THR A 186 4.70 -0.68 11.66
C THR A 186 3.47 -0.73 12.58
N ALA A 187 2.77 0.39 12.75
CA ALA A 187 1.59 0.48 13.61
C ALA A 187 0.44 -0.38 13.08
N MET A 188 0.11 -0.28 11.78
CA MET A 188 -0.92 -1.12 11.15
C MET A 188 -0.59 -2.61 11.22
N THR A 189 0.68 -2.96 11.05
CA THR A 189 1.16 -4.33 11.22
C THR A 189 0.91 -4.83 12.65
N HIS A 190 1.22 -4.05 13.69
CA HIS A 190 1.00 -4.42 15.09
C HIS A 190 -0.49 -4.55 15.41
N LEU A 191 -1.32 -3.60 14.97
CA LEU A 191 -2.78 -3.67 15.19
C LEU A 191 -3.40 -4.88 14.51
N PHE A 192 -2.96 -5.25 13.30
CA PHE A 192 -3.43 -6.45 12.60
C PHE A 192 -2.99 -7.74 13.29
N LEU A 193 -1.75 -7.78 13.78
CA LEU A 193 -1.22 -8.92 14.54
C LEU A 193 -1.81 -9.04 15.96
N GLY A 194 -2.44 -7.97 16.48
CA GLY A 194 -2.91 -7.93 17.86
C GLY A 194 -1.77 -7.79 18.86
N LEU A 195 -0.68 -7.13 18.45
CA LEU A 195 0.46 -6.84 19.30
C LEU A 195 0.28 -5.46 19.94
N ASN A 196 0.62 -5.33 21.21
CA ASN A 196 0.49 -4.08 21.95
C ASN A 196 1.45 -3.00 21.38
N PRO A 197 0.93 -1.90 20.79
CA PRO A 197 1.77 -0.86 20.18
C PRO A 197 2.14 0.28 21.15
N HIS A 198 1.79 0.18 22.44
CA HIS A 198 1.94 1.25 23.44
C HIS A 198 3.32 1.95 23.43
N TRP A 199 4.41 1.18 23.36
CA TRP A 199 5.77 1.71 23.44
C TRP A 199 6.32 2.25 22.11
N MET A 200 5.56 2.14 21.02
CA MET A 200 6.02 2.60 19.70
C MET A 200 6.04 4.12 19.57
N ILE A 201 5.15 4.82 20.30
CA ILE A 201 4.97 6.27 20.25
C ILE A 201 5.58 6.98 21.47
N ARG A 202 6.24 6.23 22.34
CA ARG A 202 6.87 6.72 23.58
C ARG A 202 8.36 6.46 23.46
N GLU A 203 9.16 7.44 23.82
CA GLU A 203 10.62 7.30 23.79
C GLU A 203 11.05 6.05 24.60
N PRO A 204 11.93 5.18 24.05
CA PRO A 204 12.73 5.33 22.83
C PRO A 204 12.13 4.71 21.54
N TYR A 205 10.81 4.70 21.40
CA TYR A 205 10.05 4.34 20.19
C TYR A 205 10.28 2.91 19.71
N ILE A 206 9.93 1.93 20.55
CA ILE A 206 10.30 0.53 20.34
C ILE A 206 9.09 -0.31 19.92
N PRO A 207 9.07 -0.90 18.71
CA PRO A 207 8.05 -1.86 18.32
C PRO A 207 8.31 -3.24 18.94
N VAL A 208 7.26 -4.06 19.04
CA VAL A 208 7.34 -5.43 19.54
C VAL A 208 8.20 -6.30 18.63
N VAL A 209 8.04 -6.14 17.31
CA VAL A 209 8.77 -6.94 16.32
C VAL A 209 8.97 -6.19 15.00
N ASN A 210 10.20 -6.25 14.49
CA ASN A 210 10.55 -5.74 13.17
C ASN A 210 10.40 -6.80 12.06
N ARG A 211 10.48 -8.09 12.36
CA ARG A 211 10.42 -9.15 11.35
C ARG A 211 9.40 -10.23 11.74
N PRO A 212 8.09 -9.97 11.58
CA PRO A 212 7.06 -10.95 11.97
C PRO A 212 7.16 -12.25 11.16
N GLY A 213 7.55 -12.16 9.89
CA GLY A 213 7.85 -13.31 9.04
C GLY A 213 6.59 -14.01 8.50
N LEU A 214 6.59 -15.33 8.53
CA LEU A 214 5.54 -16.18 7.94
C LEU A 214 4.61 -16.73 9.03
N VAL A 215 3.32 -16.44 8.94
CA VAL A 215 2.30 -16.90 9.91
C VAL A 215 1.19 -17.67 9.19
N LYS A 216 0.49 -18.59 9.86
CA LYS A 216 -0.70 -19.21 9.27
C LYS A 216 -1.85 -18.21 9.25
N ALA A 217 -2.57 -18.14 8.12
CA ALA A 217 -3.68 -17.21 7.97
C ALA A 217 -4.79 -17.43 9.01
N LYS A 218 -5.04 -18.69 9.38
CA LYS A 218 -6.02 -19.06 10.41
C LYS A 218 -5.69 -18.49 11.80
N ASP A 219 -4.40 -18.42 12.16
CA ASP A 219 -3.95 -17.94 13.47
C ASP A 219 -4.13 -16.40 13.56
N LEU A 220 -4.20 -15.75 12.40
CA LEU A 220 -4.52 -14.33 12.25
C LEU A 220 -6.03 -14.08 12.07
N GLY A 221 -6.88 -15.11 12.15
CA GLY A 221 -8.32 -14.97 11.97
C GLY A 221 -8.76 -14.65 10.54
N LEU A 222 -7.90 -14.89 9.54
CA LEU A 222 -8.26 -14.74 8.13
C LEU A 222 -9.00 -15.99 7.63
N ARG A 223 -10.16 -15.79 7.01
CA ARG A 223 -11.07 -16.82 6.49
C ARG A 223 -10.72 -17.17 5.05
N VAL A 224 -9.56 -17.79 4.87
CA VAL A 224 -9.04 -18.28 3.58
C VAL A 224 -8.73 -19.78 3.69
N ASN A 225 -7.96 -20.35 2.75
CA ASN A 225 -7.58 -21.76 2.85
C ASN A 225 -6.93 -22.08 4.21
N PRO A 226 -7.29 -23.18 4.90
CA PRO A 226 -6.71 -23.51 6.20
C PRO A 226 -5.19 -23.76 6.18
N GLY A 227 -4.64 -24.14 5.02
CA GLY A 227 -3.19 -24.28 4.80
C GLY A 227 -2.50 -22.95 4.45
N ALA A 228 -3.24 -21.85 4.30
CA ALA A 228 -2.70 -20.60 3.79
C ALA A 228 -1.67 -19.97 4.73
N ARG A 229 -0.75 -19.22 4.13
CA ARG A 229 0.30 -18.47 4.83
C ARG A 229 0.22 -16.99 4.51
N VAL A 230 0.46 -16.17 5.53
CA VAL A 230 0.62 -14.73 5.42
C VAL A 230 2.08 -14.41 5.65
N PHE A 231 2.75 -13.90 4.62
CA PHE A 231 4.05 -13.29 4.74
C PHE A 231 3.85 -11.81 5.05
N ILE A 232 4.30 -11.40 6.23
CA ILE A 232 4.20 -10.01 6.68
C ILE A 232 5.54 -9.36 6.42
N PHE A 233 5.53 -8.26 5.66
CA PHE A 233 6.74 -7.53 5.34
C PHE A 233 7.45 -7.06 6.63
N PRO A 234 8.79 -7.02 6.61
CA PRO A 234 9.55 -6.53 7.75
C PRO A 234 9.40 -5.02 7.89
N ASN A 235 9.48 -4.55 9.14
CA ASN A 235 9.55 -3.15 9.55
C ASN A 235 10.97 -2.80 10.01
N ILE A 236 11.23 -1.51 10.21
CA ILE A 236 12.45 -0.94 10.78
C ILE A 236 12.06 0.15 11.80
N GLY A 237 11.87 -0.23 13.06
CA GLY A 237 11.45 0.72 14.10
C GLY A 237 9.98 1.12 13.96
N SER A 238 9.55 2.14 14.71
CA SER A 238 8.13 2.48 14.87
C SER A 238 7.49 3.14 13.65
N TYR A 239 8.27 3.84 12.81
CA TYR A 239 7.74 4.70 11.76
C TYR A 239 8.17 4.32 10.35
N PHE A 240 8.93 3.23 10.20
CA PHE A 240 9.36 2.73 8.90
C PHE A 240 8.86 1.30 8.75
N GLY A 241 7.78 1.11 8.00
CA GLY A 241 7.10 -0.18 7.94
C GLY A 241 7.37 -1.00 6.69
N GLY A 242 6.61 -2.08 6.59
CA GLY A 242 6.69 -3.04 5.49
C GLY A 242 6.16 -2.51 4.15
N ASP A 243 5.28 -1.51 4.18
CA ASP A 243 4.86 -0.72 3.01
C ASP A 243 6.05 -0.10 2.30
N LEU A 244 6.90 0.61 3.02
CA LEU A 244 8.06 1.26 2.43
C LEU A 244 9.12 0.25 1.97
N ILE A 245 9.30 -0.86 2.70
CA ILE A 245 10.16 -1.96 2.26
C ILE A 245 9.61 -2.59 0.97
N ALA A 246 8.29 -2.71 0.82
CA ALA A 246 7.68 -3.14 -0.43
C ALA A 246 7.94 -2.14 -1.56
N GLY A 247 7.88 -0.84 -1.27
CA GLY A 247 8.25 0.23 -2.20
C GLY A 247 9.71 0.15 -2.66
N ILE A 248 10.66 -0.07 -1.74
CA ILE A 248 12.08 -0.30 -2.06
C ILE A 248 12.26 -1.51 -2.97
N LEU A 249 11.58 -2.62 -2.65
CA LEU A 249 11.67 -3.86 -3.43
C LEU A 249 11.09 -3.68 -4.84
N PHE A 250 9.99 -2.94 -4.96
CA PHE A 250 9.30 -2.70 -6.22
C PHE A 250 10.08 -1.72 -7.13
N SER A 251 10.58 -0.62 -6.57
CA SER A 251 11.39 0.37 -7.31
C SER A 251 12.73 -0.22 -7.79
N GLY A 252 13.25 -1.21 -7.06
CA GLY A 252 14.55 -1.79 -7.32
C GLY A 252 15.71 -0.85 -6.96
N MET A 253 15.45 0.22 -6.21
CA MET A 253 16.48 1.18 -5.80
C MET A 253 17.64 0.51 -5.04
N ASN A 254 17.34 -0.56 -4.30
CA ASN A 254 18.31 -1.40 -3.59
C ASN A 254 19.23 -2.22 -4.51
N LYS A 255 19.08 -2.10 -5.84
CA LYS A 255 19.96 -2.74 -6.84
C LYS A 255 20.63 -1.71 -7.74
N MET A 256 20.26 -0.44 -7.64
CA MET A 256 20.81 0.63 -8.46
C MET A 256 22.25 0.93 -8.08
N LYS A 257 23.08 1.27 -9.08
CA LYS A 257 24.46 1.73 -8.84
C LYS A 257 24.47 3.19 -8.37
N HIS A 258 23.66 4.03 -9.00
CA HIS A 258 23.53 5.45 -8.67
C HIS A 258 22.52 5.66 -7.55
N THR A 259 22.69 6.73 -6.79
CA THR A 259 21.80 7.08 -5.68
C THR A 259 20.46 7.56 -6.21
N ALA A 260 19.40 6.96 -5.70
CA ALA A 260 18.03 7.33 -5.95
C ALA A 260 17.33 7.67 -4.63
N ILE A 261 16.27 8.45 -4.74
CA ILE A 261 15.37 8.74 -3.64
C ILE A 261 13.99 8.14 -3.93
N LEU A 262 13.35 7.58 -2.93
CA LEU A 262 11.96 7.14 -2.93
C LEU A 262 11.22 7.96 -1.88
N VAL A 263 10.18 8.65 -2.30
CA VAL A 263 9.30 9.44 -1.44
C VAL A 263 7.92 8.81 -1.49
N ASP A 264 7.47 8.25 -0.37
CA ASP A 264 6.08 7.86 -0.18
C ASP A 264 5.31 9.05 0.39
N VAL A 265 4.36 9.54 -0.38
CA VAL A 265 3.54 10.71 -0.08
C VAL A 265 2.19 10.22 0.42
N GLY A 266 2.06 10.15 1.74
CA GLY A 266 0.79 9.97 2.43
C GLY A 266 0.61 10.99 3.55
N THR A 267 -0.24 10.64 4.53
CA THR A 267 -0.44 11.43 5.76
C THR A 267 0.89 11.66 6.51
N ASN A 268 1.76 10.64 6.45
CA ASN A 268 3.17 10.76 6.80
C ASN A 268 3.99 10.80 5.51
N ALA A 269 5.14 11.47 5.55
CA ALA A 269 6.13 11.37 4.51
C ALA A 269 7.19 10.38 4.95
N GLU A 270 7.25 9.24 4.29
CA GLU A 270 8.34 8.29 4.47
C GLU A 270 9.27 8.31 3.26
N ILE A 271 10.57 8.50 3.52
CA ILE A 271 11.57 8.74 2.48
C ILE A 271 12.72 7.76 2.65
N VAL A 272 13.21 7.25 1.52
CA VAL A 272 14.38 6.40 1.43
C VAL A 272 15.35 7.00 0.43
N LEU A 273 16.61 7.14 0.82
CA LEU A 273 17.69 7.58 -0.03
C LEU A 273 18.76 6.50 -0.08
N GLY A 274 19.29 6.19 -1.26
CA GLY A 274 20.46 5.34 -1.38
C GLY A 274 20.53 4.54 -2.68
N ASN A 275 21.25 3.43 -2.62
CA ASN A 275 21.58 2.58 -3.75
C ASN A 275 21.81 1.13 -3.26
N LYS A 276 22.45 0.29 -4.09
CA LYS A 276 22.73 -1.11 -3.74
C LYS A 276 23.67 -1.32 -2.55
N ASN A 277 24.48 -0.33 -2.19
CA ASN A 277 25.49 -0.45 -1.14
C ASN A 277 24.97 0.05 0.22
N TRP A 278 24.10 1.04 0.22
CA TRP A 278 23.54 1.63 1.44
C TRP A 278 22.16 2.22 1.17
N LEU A 279 21.31 2.19 2.20
CA LEU A 279 20.00 2.84 2.21
C LEU A 279 19.85 3.53 3.56
N ILE A 280 19.43 4.79 3.54
CA ILE A 280 19.02 5.54 4.72
C ILE A 280 17.54 5.92 4.57
N GLY A 281 16.82 5.90 5.69
CA GLY A 281 15.41 6.22 5.71
C GLY A 281 15.09 7.23 6.78
N CYS A 282 14.10 8.07 6.52
CA CYS A 282 13.48 8.91 7.55
C CYS A 282 11.98 8.95 7.34
N ALA A 283 11.25 9.16 8.43
CA ALA A 283 9.83 9.45 8.42
C ALA A 283 9.63 10.82 9.05
N GLY A 284 8.73 11.63 8.48
CA GLY A 284 8.41 12.96 8.97
C GLY A 284 6.96 13.32 8.74
N ALA A 285 6.45 14.26 9.53
CA ALA A 285 5.13 14.83 9.32
C ALA A 285 5.19 15.82 8.15
N ALA A 286 4.74 15.41 6.96
CA ALA A 286 4.54 16.34 5.85
C ALA A 286 3.21 17.10 5.96
N GLY A 287 2.21 16.56 6.69
CA GLY A 287 0.91 17.18 6.85
C GLY A 287 -0.03 16.88 5.66
N PRO A 288 -1.35 16.79 5.89
CA PRO A 288 -2.30 16.27 4.90
C PRO A 288 -2.65 17.26 3.79
N ALA A 289 -1.95 18.38 3.60
CA ALA A 289 -2.44 19.47 2.73
C ALA A 289 -2.62 19.08 1.25
N LEU A 290 -2.06 17.96 0.82
CA LEU A 290 -2.23 17.38 -0.52
C LEU A 290 -3.23 16.21 -0.54
N GLU A 291 -3.63 15.70 0.63
CA GLU A 291 -4.68 14.71 0.81
C GLU A 291 -6.03 15.44 0.99
N GLY A 292 -7.12 14.93 0.38
CA GLY A 292 -8.42 15.59 0.41
C GLY A 292 -8.89 15.89 1.85
N GLY A 293 -9.45 17.08 2.08
CA GLY A 293 -10.07 17.45 3.37
C GLY A 293 -9.38 18.57 4.17
N VAL A 294 -8.23 19.09 3.73
CA VAL A 294 -7.55 20.22 4.42
C VAL A 294 -8.09 21.59 4.01
N SER A 295 -8.55 21.72 2.77
CA SER A 295 -9.28 22.89 2.29
C SER A 295 -10.75 22.54 2.10
N ARG A 296 -11.64 23.50 2.32
CA ARG A 296 -13.09 23.34 2.10
C ARG A 296 -13.45 22.92 0.67
N MET A 297 -12.65 23.32 -0.32
CA MET A 297 -12.83 22.88 -1.71
C MET A 297 -11.95 21.67 -2.09
N GLY A 298 -11.08 21.21 -1.19
CA GLY A 298 -10.17 20.09 -1.42
C GLY A 298 -10.92 18.77 -1.51
N MET A 299 -10.71 18.04 -2.60
CA MET A 299 -11.36 16.76 -2.91
C MET A 299 -10.36 15.79 -3.55
N MET A 300 -10.59 14.49 -3.42
CA MET A 300 -9.84 13.48 -4.19
C MET A 300 -10.09 13.67 -5.69
N ALA A 301 -9.12 13.30 -6.53
CA ALA A 301 -9.25 13.35 -7.98
C ALA A 301 -10.46 12.54 -8.46
N GLY A 302 -11.26 13.13 -9.35
CA GLY A 302 -12.45 12.50 -9.91
C GLY A 302 -13.26 13.46 -10.79
N PRO A 303 -14.38 13.00 -11.38
CA PRO A 303 -15.10 13.80 -12.37
C PRO A 303 -15.61 15.13 -11.81
N GLY A 304 -15.25 16.24 -12.47
CA GLY A 304 -15.57 17.61 -12.06
C GLY A 304 -14.63 18.20 -11.00
N ILE A 305 -13.56 17.51 -10.65
CA ILE A 305 -12.51 18.01 -9.76
C ILE A 305 -11.43 18.72 -10.57
N ILE A 306 -11.03 19.91 -10.12
CA ILE A 306 -9.99 20.71 -10.75
C ILE A 306 -8.63 20.07 -10.48
N ASP A 307 -7.93 19.69 -11.54
CA ASP A 307 -6.60 19.07 -11.51
C ASP A 307 -5.50 19.95 -12.09
N GLN A 308 -5.86 21.00 -12.86
CA GLN A 308 -4.92 21.99 -13.38
C GLN A 308 -5.49 23.41 -13.29
N ILE A 309 -4.62 24.36 -12.93
CA ILE A 309 -4.95 25.79 -12.91
C ILE A 309 -3.81 26.58 -13.56
N ARG A 310 -4.18 27.50 -14.45
CA ARG A 310 -3.28 28.52 -14.99
C ARG A 310 -3.80 29.90 -14.66
N ILE A 311 -2.89 30.79 -14.26
CA ILE A 311 -3.18 32.21 -14.06
C ILE A 311 -2.33 33.02 -15.02
N ASP A 312 -2.97 33.88 -15.80
CA ASP A 312 -2.26 34.88 -16.61
C ASP A 312 -1.62 35.93 -15.68
N PRO A 313 -0.30 36.16 -15.73
CA PRO A 313 0.38 37.05 -14.80
C PRO A 313 -0.02 38.52 -14.98
N ASN A 314 -0.49 38.92 -16.16
CA ASN A 314 -0.86 40.30 -16.49
C ASN A 314 -2.33 40.56 -16.16
N THR A 315 -3.23 39.72 -16.69
CA THR A 315 -4.68 39.92 -16.52
C THR A 315 -5.20 39.39 -15.19
N ARG A 316 -4.51 38.36 -14.66
CA ARG A 316 -4.90 37.58 -13.47
C ARG A 316 -6.16 36.76 -13.70
N ASP A 317 -6.40 36.38 -14.96
CA ASP A 317 -7.49 35.48 -15.33
C ASP A 317 -7.12 34.02 -15.09
N PHE A 318 -8.12 33.27 -14.62
CA PHE A 318 -7.95 31.89 -14.20
C PHE A 318 -8.49 30.99 -15.31
N THR A 319 -7.64 30.10 -15.81
CA THR A 319 -8.03 28.99 -16.69
C THR A 319 -7.91 27.70 -15.91
N ILE A 320 -8.96 26.89 -15.89
CA ILE A 320 -9.00 25.63 -15.14
C ILE A 320 -9.30 24.47 -16.07
N HIS A 321 -8.74 23.31 -15.75
CA HIS A 321 -9.17 22.03 -16.30
C HIS A 321 -9.83 21.23 -15.17
N THR A 322 -10.85 20.44 -15.52
CA THR A 322 -11.47 19.48 -14.62
C THR A 322 -11.42 18.10 -15.23
N ILE A 323 -11.23 17.09 -14.39
CA ILE A 323 -11.29 15.69 -14.82
C ILE A 323 -12.68 15.41 -15.43
N ASP A 324 -12.70 14.70 -16.56
CA ASP A 324 -13.86 14.46 -17.42
C ASP A 324 -14.54 15.72 -18.00
N ASN A 325 -13.90 16.89 -17.94
CA ASN A 325 -14.44 18.17 -18.41
C ASN A 325 -15.83 18.50 -17.84
N LYS A 326 -16.13 18.07 -16.61
CA LYS A 326 -17.40 18.37 -15.93
C LYS A 326 -17.35 19.70 -15.19
N LEU A 327 -18.53 20.24 -14.86
CA LEU A 327 -18.64 21.45 -14.03
C LEU A 327 -17.81 21.31 -12.73
N PRO A 328 -16.95 22.29 -12.39
CA PRO A 328 -16.11 22.26 -11.21
C PRO A 328 -16.93 22.11 -9.93
N LYS A 329 -16.47 21.27 -9.01
CA LYS A 329 -17.06 21.11 -7.68
C LYS A 329 -16.06 21.06 -6.53
N GLY A 330 -14.77 21.05 -6.85
CA GLY A 330 -13.66 20.99 -5.90
C GLY A 330 -12.32 21.00 -6.64
N ILE A 331 -11.22 20.84 -5.89
CA ILE A 331 -9.84 20.83 -6.39
C ILE A 331 -9.07 19.66 -5.78
N CYS A 332 -8.22 18.98 -6.55
CA CYS A 332 -7.33 17.95 -6.03
C CYS A 332 -5.93 18.50 -5.74
N GLY A 333 -5.05 17.67 -5.17
CA GLY A 333 -3.70 18.07 -4.76
C GLY A 333 -2.89 18.70 -5.90
N SER A 334 -2.95 18.14 -7.12
CA SER A 334 -2.24 18.72 -8.28
C SER A 334 -2.74 20.12 -8.62
N GLY A 335 -4.06 20.33 -8.60
CA GLY A 335 -4.66 21.65 -8.83
C GLY A 335 -4.26 22.68 -7.77
N VAL A 336 -4.15 22.26 -6.50
CA VAL A 336 -3.71 23.13 -5.40
C VAL A 336 -2.25 23.55 -5.58
N ILE A 337 -1.38 22.63 -6.01
CA ILE A 337 0.03 22.93 -6.31
C ILE A 337 0.13 23.93 -7.47
N ASP A 338 -0.57 23.68 -8.57
CA ASP A 338 -0.65 24.58 -9.72
C ASP A 338 -1.13 25.98 -9.31
N LEU A 339 -2.21 26.04 -8.51
CA LEU A 339 -2.75 27.30 -8.02
C LEU A 339 -1.69 28.08 -7.24
N ALA A 340 -1.04 27.46 -6.25
CA ALA A 340 -0.06 28.14 -5.42
C ALA A 340 1.14 28.63 -6.24
N ALA A 341 1.64 27.81 -7.18
CA ALA A 341 2.73 28.20 -8.07
C ALA A 341 2.35 29.40 -8.95
N HIS A 342 1.15 29.38 -9.54
CA HIS A 342 0.68 30.47 -10.39
C HIS A 342 0.35 31.74 -9.61
N LEU A 343 -0.22 31.63 -8.40
CA LEU A 343 -0.45 32.78 -7.53
C LEU A 343 0.86 33.48 -7.14
N PHE A 344 1.91 32.70 -6.88
CA PHE A 344 3.22 33.25 -6.56
C PHE A 344 3.81 33.97 -7.78
N ARG A 345 3.78 33.33 -8.96
CA ARG A 345 4.31 33.90 -10.21
C ARG A 345 3.56 35.15 -10.67
N SER A 346 2.27 35.28 -10.37
CA SER A 346 1.47 36.48 -10.68
C SER A 346 1.53 37.56 -9.59
N GLY A 347 2.29 37.33 -8.51
CA GLY A 347 2.40 38.24 -7.37
C GLY A 347 1.10 38.40 -6.59
N MET A 348 0.18 37.43 -6.69
CA MET A 348 -1.07 37.39 -5.91
C MET A 348 -0.86 36.85 -4.49
N ILE A 349 0.24 36.11 -4.27
CA ILE A 349 0.75 35.79 -2.95
C ILE A 349 2.22 36.23 -2.82
N ASP A 350 2.66 36.54 -1.59
CA ASP A 350 4.05 36.85 -1.29
C ASP A 350 4.92 35.59 -1.06
N ILE A 351 6.19 35.77 -0.73
CA ILE A 351 7.14 34.68 -0.43
C ILE A 351 6.76 33.84 0.80
N ARG A 352 5.86 34.35 1.67
CA ARG A 352 5.33 33.65 2.84
C ARG A 352 4.02 32.93 2.53
N GLY A 353 3.50 33.06 1.30
CA GLY A 353 2.21 32.53 0.89
C GLY A 353 1.00 33.36 1.32
N LYS A 354 1.21 34.63 1.72
CA LYS A 354 0.12 35.54 2.09
C LYS A 354 -0.51 36.16 0.85
N LEU A 355 -1.83 36.09 0.76
CA LEU A 355 -2.63 36.76 -0.27
C LEU A 355 -2.39 38.27 -0.20
N ILE A 356 -2.21 38.88 -1.37
CA ILE A 356 -2.03 40.32 -1.53
C ILE A 356 -3.33 40.90 -2.11
N PRO A 357 -4.21 41.53 -1.30
CA PRO A 357 -5.54 41.96 -1.72
C PRO A 357 -5.56 42.81 -3.00
N ASP A 358 -4.67 43.81 -3.07
CA ASP A 358 -4.57 44.73 -4.20
C ASP A 358 -4.22 44.02 -5.52
N ARG A 359 -3.56 42.86 -5.41
CA ARG A 359 -3.20 42.04 -6.57
C ARG A 359 -4.35 41.12 -6.97
N CYS A 360 -5.23 40.73 -6.07
CA CYS A 360 -6.32 39.81 -6.39
C CYS A 360 -7.62 40.48 -6.85
N LYS A 361 -7.71 41.81 -6.81
CA LYS A 361 -8.85 42.60 -7.30
C LYS A 361 -10.20 42.07 -6.74
N ASP A 362 -11.17 41.81 -7.61
CA ASP A 362 -12.52 41.34 -7.32
C ASP A 362 -12.60 39.84 -6.93
N LYS A 363 -11.48 39.12 -6.98
CA LYS A 363 -11.43 37.69 -6.66
C LYS A 363 -11.21 37.40 -5.18
N ILE A 364 -11.09 38.41 -4.31
CA ILE A 364 -10.96 38.20 -2.87
C ILE A 364 -12.26 38.51 -2.13
N LYS A 365 -12.58 37.68 -1.15
CA LYS A 365 -13.66 37.86 -0.18
C LYS A 365 -13.12 37.75 1.23
N ASN A 366 -13.70 38.51 2.15
CA ASN A 366 -13.48 38.31 3.57
C ASN A 366 -14.65 37.48 4.12
N ILE A 367 -14.36 36.31 4.68
CA ILE A 367 -15.35 35.41 5.28
C ILE A 367 -14.92 35.14 6.71
N ALA A 368 -15.71 35.60 7.68
CA ALA A 368 -15.45 35.44 9.12
C ALA A 368 -14.03 35.89 9.55
N GLY A 369 -13.51 36.98 8.95
CA GLY A 369 -12.18 37.52 9.27
C GLY A 369 -11.03 36.86 8.51
N ASN A 370 -11.30 35.86 7.65
CA ASN A 370 -10.30 35.20 6.83
C ASN A 370 -10.39 35.66 5.38
N LEU A 371 -9.25 35.80 4.70
CA LEU A 371 -9.22 36.12 3.27
C LEU A 371 -9.43 34.84 2.46
N HIS A 372 -10.34 34.91 1.50
CA HIS A 372 -10.69 33.84 0.58
C HIS A 372 -10.49 34.31 -0.86
N LEU A 373 -9.69 33.57 -1.63
CA LEU A 373 -9.57 33.73 -3.06
C LEU A 373 -10.65 32.88 -3.76
N VAL A 374 -11.47 33.51 -4.58
CA VAL A 374 -12.47 32.86 -5.43
C VAL A 374 -11.79 32.28 -6.66
N VAL A 375 -11.69 30.96 -6.72
CA VAL A 375 -11.13 30.22 -7.86
C VAL A 375 -12.19 30.02 -8.95
N VAL A 376 -13.40 29.63 -8.53
CA VAL A 376 -14.56 29.46 -9.44
C VAL A 376 -15.79 30.13 -8.83
N PRO A 377 -16.40 31.11 -9.52
CA PRO A 377 -17.65 31.71 -9.06
C PRO A 377 -18.81 30.71 -9.06
N ALA A 378 -19.78 30.91 -8.18
CA ALA A 378 -20.95 30.04 -7.99
C ALA A 378 -21.68 29.70 -9.29
N LYS A 379 -21.81 30.67 -10.21
CA LYS A 379 -22.46 30.51 -11.52
C LYS A 379 -21.77 29.49 -12.44
N LYS A 380 -20.49 29.20 -12.20
CA LYS A 380 -19.65 28.26 -12.96
C LYS A 380 -19.32 27.00 -12.14
N SER A 381 -19.87 26.86 -10.94
CA SER A 381 -19.66 25.71 -10.05
C SER A 381 -20.88 24.79 -10.07
N SER A 382 -20.67 23.48 -9.99
CA SER A 382 -21.77 22.53 -9.82
C SER A 382 -22.36 22.51 -8.41
N THR A 383 -21.69 23.16 -7.43
CA THR A 383 -22.16 23.22 -6.03
C THR A 383 -23.17 24.34 -5.79
N GLY A 384 -23.37 25.24 -6.76
CA GLY A 384 -24.16 26.46 -6.58
C GLY A 384 -23.53 27.48 -5.64
N SER A 385 -22.27 27.27 -5.22
CA SER A 385 -21.51 28.14 -4.33
C SER A 385 -20.12 28.41 -4.90
N ASP A 386 -19.50 29.52 -4.47
CA ASP A 386 -18.14 29.84 -4.89
C ASP A 386 -17.16 28.76 -4.39
N LEU A 387 -16.28 28.29 -5.28
CA LEU A 387 -15.14 27.48 -4.90
C LEU A 387 -14.01 28.44 -4.52
N THR A 388 -13.66 28.46 -3.23
CA THR A 388 -12.70 29.41 -2.67
C THR A 388 -11.59 28.72 -1.89
N ILE A 389 -10.37 29.24 -1.99
CA ILE A 389 -9.25 28.86 -1.13
C ILE A 389 -9.00 29.96 -0.09
N SER A 390 -8.88 29.57 1.18
CA SER A 390 -8.64 30.51 2.28
C SER A 390 -7.14 30.78 2.49
N GLN A 391 -6.79 31.86 3.21
CA GLN A 391 -5.42 32.09 3.66
C GLN A 391 -4.93 30.94 4.55
N THR A 392 -5.81 30.36 5.37
CA THR A 392 -5.48 29.20 6.22
C THR A 392 -5.14 27.96 5.39
N ASP A 393 -5.84 27.77 4.27
CA ASP A 393 -5.57 26.67 3.34
C ASP A 393 -4.18 26.82 2.71
N LEU A 394 -3.86 28.04 2.24
CA LEU A 394 -2.53 28.37 1.71
C LEU A 394 -1.43 28.21 2.76
N ASP A 395 -1.65 28.70 3.98
CA ASP A 395 -0.71 28.53 5.08
C ASP A 395 -0.44 27.03 5.38
N SER A 396 -1.47 26.19 5.29
CA SER A 396 -1.37 24.74 5.47
C SER A 396 -0.55 24.08 4.35
N LEU A 397 -0.80 24.47 3.10
CA LEU A 397 -0.02 24.01 1.95
C LEU A 397 1.45 24.42 2.07
N ILE A 398 1.73 25.68 2.42
CA ILE A 398 3.10 26.18 2.56
C ILE A 398 3.85 25.44 3.67
N ARG A 399 3.22 25.20 4.83
CA ARG A 399 3.83 24.37 5.89
C ARG A 399 4.13 22.96 5.40
N SER A 400 3.21 22.35 4.66
CA SER A 400 3.39 20.97 4.19
C SER A 400 4.51 20.86 3.15
N LYS A 401 4.56 21.81 2.20
CA LYS A 401 5.65 21.94 1.23
C LYS A 401 7.00 22.21 1.93
N ALA A 402 7.02 23.08 2.94
CA ALA A 402 8.22 23.40 3.69
C ALA A 402 8.72 22.20 4.49
N ALA A 403 7.83 21.43 5.12
CA ALA A 403 8.17 20.20 5.83
C ALA A 403 8.79 19.18 4.88
N MET A 404 8.12 18.89 3.75
CA MET A 404 8.65 17.96 2.74
C MET A 404 10.02 18.41 2.22
N TYR A 405 10.17 19.68 1.84
CA TYR A 405 11.45 20.21 1.35
C TYR A 405 12.55 20.10 2.41
N THR A 406 12.24 20.43 3.67
CA THR A 406 13.17 20.29 4.80
C THR A 406 13.61 18.85 4.98
N ILE A 407 12.70 17.87 4.88
CA ILE A 407 13.06 16.46 5.02
C ILE A 407 13.99 16.03 3.88
N LEU A 408 13.67 16.40 2.64
CA LEU A 408 14.48 16.06 1.45
C LEU A 408 15.89 16.68 1.53
N GLU A 409 16.01 17.95 1.91
CA GLU A 409 17.30 18.62 2.13
C GLU A 409 18.07 17.99 3.29
N THR A 410 17.40 17.67 4.39
CA THR A 410 18.04 17.10 5.58
C THR A 410 18.60 15.70 5.29
N ILE A 411 17.80 14.82 4.68
CA ILE A 411 18.24 13.44 4.41
C ILE A 411 19.38 13.39 3.39
N THR A 412 19.35 14.25 2.37
CA THR A 412 20.43 14.35 1.37
C THR A 412 21.70 14.95 1.98
N SER A 413 21.57 16.04 2.74
CA SER A 413 22.70 16.68 3.43
C SER A 413 23.36 15.77 4.46
N THR A 414 22.58 14.92 5.15
CA THR A 414 23.10 13.96 6.15
C THR A 414 24.10 12.96 5.55
N VAL A 415 24.00 12.68 4.25
CA VAL A 415 24.93 11.80 3.53
C VAL A 415 25.90 12.57 2.63
N GLY A 416 26.00 13.90 2.80
CA GLY A 416 26.90 14.77 2.05
C GLY A 416 26.52 14.94 0.57
N MET A 417 25.23 14.83 0.24
CA MET A 417 24.71 14.99 -1.11
C MET A 417 23.79 16.20 -1.21
N SER A 418 23.62 16.72 -2.42
CA SER A 418 22.59 17.69 -2.78
C SER A 418 21.46 17.03 -3.58
N PRO A 419 20.26 17.63 -3.64
CA PRO A 419 19.20 17.13 -4.51
C PRO A 419 19.59 17.01 -5.99
N GLY A 420 20.55 17.83 -6.46
CA GLY A 420 21.07 17.78 -7.83
C GLY A 420 21.91 16.54 -8.15
N ASP A 421 22.40 15.83 -7.14
CA ASP A 421 23.22 14.61 -7.30
C ASP A 421 22.37 13.34 -7.48
N LEU A 422 21.05 13.45 -7.30
CA LEU A 422 20.12 12.32 -7.38
C LEU A 422 19.87 11.93 -8.84
N SER A 423 20.17 10.68 -9.20
CA SER A 423 19.94 10.21 -10.57
C SER A 423 18.47 9.90 -10.85
N THR A 424 17.69 9.62 -9.81
CA THR A 424 16.31 9.14 -9.95
C THR A 424 15.48 9.51 -8.73
N PHE A 425 14.27 9.99 -8.98
CA PHE A 425 13.28 10.36 -7.98
C PHE A 425 12.04 9.50 -8.16
N PHE A 426 11.82 8.56 -7.25
CA PHE A 426 10.60 7.76 -7.21
C PHE A 426 9.58 8.43 -6.30
N VAL A 427 8.33 8.51 -6.77
CA VAL A 427 7.20 8.99 -5.97
C VAL A 427 6.18 7.86 -5.86
N ALA A 428 5.77 7.57 -4.63
CA ALA A 428 4.66 6.68 -4.31
C ALA A 428 3.58 7.47 -3.53
N GLY A 429 2.33 7.03 -3.62
CA GLY A 429 1.19 7.71 -3.00
C GLY A 429 -0.10 7.51 -3.82
N THR A 430 -1.18 8.14 -3.38
CA THR A 430 -2.54 7.96 -3.95
C THR A 430 -3.02 9.10 -4.86
N PHE A 431 -2.08 9.88 -5.42
CA PHE A 431 -2.33 11.12 -6.16
C PHE A 431 -2.84 10.95 -7.60
#